data_AF-A0A914PZK4-F1
#
_entry.id   AF-A0A914PZK4-F1
#
_cell.length_a   1.000
_cell.length_b   1.000
_cell.length_c   1.000
_cell.angle_alpha   90.00
_cell.angle_beta   90.00
_cell.angle_gamma   90.00
#
_symmetry.space_group_name_H-M   'P 1'
#
loop_
_entity.id
_entity.type
_entity.pdbx_description
1 polymer ?
#
loop_
_entity_poly.entity_id
_entity_poly.type
_entity_poly.pdbx_seq_one_letter_code
_entity_poly.pdbx_strand_id
1 'polypeptide(L)'
;MVGDFKEQFIYVLQELIVEPKEICGLLVKGCDGGFDPYNATWFLPMPGVKPPHKTPTPIPAGKPILRVLHLSDLHVDNDYIIGSEAKCGEPLCCRPPKDTNEAFIQQKDVSIPAGKWGTIGHCDAPYWLLEDMMKNIAANHKDVRYNTFYLYIKINYDILD
;
A
#
# COMPACT_ATOMS: atom_id res chain seq x y z
N MET A 1 -1.49 17.81 -0.79
CA MET A 1 -2.34 17.00 0.11
C MET A 1 -3.76 17.55 0.24
N VAL A 2 -4.02 18.76 0.79
CA VAL A 2 -5.40 19.27 0.97
C VAL A 2 -6.13 19.50 -0.36
N GLY A 3 -5.40 19.90 -1.41
CA GLY A 3 -5.98 20.08 -2.75
C GLY A 3 -6.38 18.77 -3.42
N ASP A 4 -5.58 17.72 -3.25
CA ASP A 4 -5.69 16.47 -4.03
C ASP A 4 -6.94 15.65 -3.65
N PHE A 5 -7.36 15.75 -2.38
CA PHE A 5 -8.50 15.01 -1.85
C PHE A 5 -9.73 15.88 -1.57
N LYS A 6 -9.70 17.16 -1.96
CA LYS A 6 -10.75 18.13 -1.61
C LYS A 6 -12.14 17.65 -2.06
N GLU A 7 -12.26 17.22 -3.31
CA GLU A 7 -13.55 16.87 -3.89
C GLU A 7 -14.13 15.59 -3.27
N GLN A 8 -13.29 14.58 -3.06
CA GLN A 8 -13.67 13.32 -2.43
C GLN A 8 -14.04 13.53 -0.97
N PHE A 9 -13.27 14.36 -0.25
CA PHE A 9 -13.58 14.71 1.14
C PHE A 9 -14.92 15.42 1.24
N ILE A 10 -15.18 16.41 0.38
CA ILE A 10 -16.46 17.12 0.36
C ILE A 10 -17.61 16.18 0.00
N TYR A 11 -17.42 15.27 -0.96
CA TYR A 11 -18.43 14.29 -1.34
C TYR A 11 -18.78 13.35 -0.16
N VAL A 12 -17.79 12.77 0.51
CA VAL A 12 -18.02 11.88 1.66
C VAL A 12 -18.69 12.63 2.81
N LEU A 13 -18.29 13.88 3.06
CA LEU A 13 -18.92 14.73 4.06
C LEU A 13 -20.40 15.00 3.73
N GLN A 14 -20.71 15.24 2.46
CA GLN A 14 -22.07 15.46 1.99
C GLN A 14 -22.97 14.25 2.19
N GLU A 15 -22.48 13.05 1.89
CA GLU A 15 -23.25 11.81 1.96
C GLU A 15 -23.37 11.25 3.38
N LEU A 16 -22.36 11.43 4.25
CA LEU A 16 -22.35 10.78 5.57
C LEU A 16 -22.76 11.67 6.75
N ILE A 17 -22.64 13.00 6.62
CA ILE A 17 -22.89 13.92 7.74
C ILE A 17 -23.90 15.00 7.35
N VAL A 18 -23.83 15.53 6.13
CA VAL A 18 -24.64 16.68 5.72
C VAL A 18 -25.98 16.27 5.08
N GLU A 19 -26.21 14.97 4.87
CA GLU A 19 -27.49 14.49 4.38
C GLU A 19 -28.61 14.87 5.38
N PRO A 20 -29.72 15.50 4.94
CA PRO A 20 -30.77 15.98 5.84
C PRO A 20 -31.33 14.93 6.80
N LYS A 21 -31.34 13.65 6.41
CA LYS A 21 -31.78 12.54 7.26
C LYS A 21 -30.79 12.28 8.41
N GLU A 22 -29.50 12.29 8.11
CA GLU A 22 -28.42 12.14 9.09
C GLU A 22 -28.42 13.28 10.11
N ILE A 23 -28.50 14.53 9.62
CA ILE A 23 -28.62 15.71 10.48
C ILE A 23 -29.88 15.63 11.36
N CYS A 24 -31.03 15.22 10.80
CA CYS A 24 -32.26 15.11 11.58
C CYS A 24 -32.15 14.03 12.66
N GLY A 25 -31.61 12.86 12.30
CA GLY A 25 -31.39 11.76 13.23
C GLY A 25 -30.44 12.11 14.37
N LEU A 26 -29.44 12.97 14.12
CA LEU A 26 -28.50 13.45 15.14
C LEU A 26 -29.11 14.53 16.07
N LEU A 27 -29.88 15.47 15.52
CA LEU A 27 -30.30 16.68 16.24
C LEU A 27 -31.74 16.64 16.80
N VAL A 28 -32.64 15.84 16.23
CA VAL A 28 -34.07 15.86 16.55
C VAL A 28 -34.56 14.50 17.06
N LYS A 29 -35.08 14.48 18.30
CA LYS A 29 -35.70 13.27 18.87
C LYS A 29 -36.98 12.91 18.10
N GLY A 30 -37.02 11.71 17.54
CA GLY A 30 -38.17 11.18 16.79
C GLY A 30 -38.02 11.21 15.27
N CYS A 31 -36.90 11.73 14.74
CA CYS A 31 -36.47 11.43 13.38
C CYS A 31 -35.88 10.00 13.34
N ASP A 32 -36.18 9.25 12.27
CA ASP A 32 -35.63 7.90 12.07
C ASP A 32 -34.09 8.01 12.09
N GLY A 33 -33.45 7.10 12.83
CA GLY A 33 -32.04 7.23 13.19
C GLY A 33 -31.16 7.28 11.96
N GLY A 34 -30.33 8.33 11.87
CA GLY A 34 -29.28 8.42 10.85
C GLY A 34 -28.43 7.15 10.84
N PHE A 35 -27.96 6.77 9.65
CA PHE A 35 -26.98 5.71 9.50
C PHE A 35 -25.66 6.14 10.12
N ASP A 36 -25.39 5.67 11.34
CA ASP A 36 -24.08 5.85 11.97
C ASP A 36 -23.10 4.78 11.45
N PRO A 37 -22.13 5.14 10.57
CA PRO A 37 -21.16 4.17 10.07
C PRO A 37 -20.24 3.61 11.17
N TYR A 38 -20.10 4.29 12.31
CA TYR A 38 -19.29 3.82 13.43
C TYR A 38 -20.01 2.81 14.31
N ASN A 39 -21.34 2.73 14.20
CA ASN A 39 -22.18 1.83 15.00
C ASN A 39 -23.04 0.88 14.15
N ALA A 40 -22.84 0.89 12.84
CA ALA A 40 -23.52 0.00 11.90
C ALA A 40 -23.03 -1.45 12.07
N THR A 41 -23.95 -2.33 12.48
CA THR A 41 -23.71 -3.78 12.45
C THR A 41 -24.29 -4.36 11.17
N TRP A 42 -23.47 -5.09 10.42
CA TRP A 42 -23.89 -5.77 9.22
C TRP A 42 -23.89 -7.28 9.44
N PHE A 43 -24.91 -7.95 8.94
CA PHE A 43 -25.03 -9.40 8.99
C PHE A 43 -24.65 -10.00 7.64
N LEU A 44 -23.66 -10.87 7.63
CA LEU A 44 -23.30 -11.66 6.45
C LEU A 44 -23.89 -13.07 6.60
N PRO A 45 -25.06 -13.35 6.00
CA PRO A 45 -25.63 -14.70 6.04
C PRO A 45 -24.67 -15.65 5.34
N MET A 46 -24.09 -16.58 6.10
CA MET A 46 -23.31 -17.66 5.52
C MET A 46 -24.29 -18.66 4.88
N PRO A 47 -24.15 -18.98 3.59
CA PRO A 47 -25.03 -19.93 2.94
C PRO A 47 -24.80 -21.35 3.50
N GLY A 48 -25.87 -21.99 3.98
CA GLY A 48 -25.94 -23.44 4.19
C GLY A 48 -25.29 -23.99 5.47
N VAL A 49 -25.02 -25.30 5.45
CA VAL A 49 -24.45 -26.07 6.57
C VAL A 49 -22.93 -26.00 6.50
N LYS A 50 -22.27 -25.76 7.65
CA LYS A 50 -20.81 -25.79 7.78
C LYS A 50 -20.24 -27.06 7.11
N PRO A 51 -19.36 -26.93 6.10
CA PRO A 51 -18.73 -28.09 5.49
C PRO A 51 -18.02 -28.95 6.55
N PRO A 52 -18.07 -30.29 6.44
CA PRO A 52 -17.34 -31.14 7.37
C PRO A 52 -15.85 -30.82 7.32
N HIS A 53 -15.22 -30.78 8.49
CA HIS A 53 -13.80 -30.53 8.58
C HIS A 53 -13.02 -31.63 7.85
N LYS A 54 -12.22 -31.25 6.84
CA LYS A 54 -11.28 -32.15 6.16
C LYS A 54 -9.90 -31.90 6.72
N THR A 55 -9.38 -32.85 7.49
CA THR A 55 -8.00 -32.83 7.98
C THR A 55 -7.04 -32.85 6.78
N PRO A 56 -6.02 -31.96 6.74
CA PRO A 56 -4.98 -32.04 5.72
C PRO A 56 -4.32 -33.42 5.77
N THR A 57 -4.21 -34.07 4.61
CA THR A 57 -3.48 -35.34 4.49
C THR A 57 -2.00 -35.04 4.24
N PRO A 58 -1.06 -35.74 4.90
CA PRO A 58 0.35 -35.60 4.61
C PRO A 58 0.64 -35.88 3.13
N ILE A 59 1.42 -35.02 2.50
CA ILE A 59 1.81 -35.20 1.11
C ILE A 59 2.83 -36.37 1.06
N PRO A 60 2.59 -37.41 0.24
CA PRO A 60 3.55 -38.51 0.09
C PRO A 60 4.93 -38.01 -0.40
N ALA A 61 5.99 -38.72 -0.02
CA ALA A 61 7.34 -38.41 -0.49
C ALA A 61 7.44 -38.50 -2.02
N GLY A 62 8.27 -37.66 -2.64
CA GLY A 62 8.51 -37.66 -4.09
C GLY A 62 7.46 -36.94 -4.95
N LYS A 63 6.49 -36.23 -4.33
CA LYS A 63 5.57 -35.35 -5.08
C LYS A 63 6.29 -34.06 -5.54
N PRO A 64 5.92 -33.51 -6.70
CA PRO A 64 6.49 -32.24 -7.18
C PRO A 64 6.12 -31.11 -6.22
N ILE A 65 7.10 -30.26 -5.90
CA ILE A 65 6.90 -29.08 -5.06
C ILE A 65 6.60 -27.89 -5.96
N LEU A 66 5.47 -27.24 -5.74
CA LEU A 66 5.19 -25.94 -6.34
C LEU A 66 5.89 -24.85 -5.52
N ARG A 67 6.67 -24.00 -6.20
CA ARG A 67 7.29 -22.82 -5.60
C ARG A 67 6.55 -21.58 -6.09
N VAL A 68 6.15 -20.75 -5.13
CA VAL A 68 5.39 -19.52 -5.39
C VAL A 68 6.23 -18.34 -4.93
N LEU A 69 6.42 -17.37 -5.83
CA LEU A 69 7.06 -16.10 -5.53
C LEU A 69 6.01 -15.10 -5.05
N HIS A 70 6.19 -14.55 -3.86
CA HIS A 70 5.33 -13.52 -3.30
C HIS A 70 6.16 -12.25 -3.10
N LEU A 71 5.78 -11.18 -3.79
CA LEU A 71 6.34 -9.84 -3.64
C LEU A 71 5.25 -8.92 -3.12
N SER A 72 5.57 -7.97 -2.26
CA SER A 72 4.62 -7.07 -1.61
C SER A 72 5.33 -5.75 -1.31
N ASP A 73 4.57 -4.65 -1.22
CA ASP A 73 5.06 -3.37 -0.71
C ASP A 73 6.33 -2.90 -1.43
N LEU A 74 6.26 -2.83 -2.77
CA LEU A 74 7.43 -2.51 -3.60
C LEU A 74 7.82 -1.03 -3.48
N HIS A 75 6.86 -0.14 -3.22
CA HIS A 75 7.02 1.32 -3.05
C HIS A 75 8.14 1.89 -3.91
N VAL A 76 7.89 1.96 -5.21
CA VAL A 76 8.88 2.42 -6.18
C VAL A 76 8.80 3.92 -6.32
N ASP A 77 9.91 4.58 -6.00
CA ASP A 77 10.05 6.02 -6.20
C ASP A 77 10.84 6.32 -7.47
N ASN A 78 10.13 6.89 -8.45
CA ASN A 78 10.73 7.34 -9.70
C ASN A 78 11.55 8.63 -9.53
N ASP A 79 11.31 9.38 -8.45
CA ASP A 79 11.98 10.63 -8.14
C ASP A 79 13.14 10.44 -7.15
N TYR A 80 13.51 9.20 -6.82
CA TYR A 80 14.62 8.92 -5.91
C TYR A 80 15.95 9.48 -6.43
N ILE A 81 16.63 10.30 -5.63
CA ILE A 81 17.92 10.89 -5.95
C ILE A 81 19.00 10.39 -5.01
N ILE A 82 20.12 9.93 -5.57
CA ILE A 82 21.29 9.53 -4.79
C ILE A 82 21.92 10.78 -4.16
N GLY A 83 22.18 10.72 -2.85
CA GLY A 83 22.85 11.78 -2.10
C GLY A 83 21.92 12.89 -1.57
N SER A 84 20.63 12.90 -1.93
CA SER A 84 19.65 13.80 -1.30
C SER A 84 19.42 13.46 0.18
N GLU A 85 18.80 14.36 0.92
CA GLU A 85 18.51 14.12 2.34
C GLU A 85 17.52 12.96 2.53
N ALA A 86 17.90 11.99 3.37
CA ALA A 86 17.07 10.85 3.72
C ALA A 86 16.26 11.05 5.03
N LYS A 87 16.62 12.06 5.82
CA LYS A 87 15.95 12.46 7.06
C LYS A 87 15.46 13.91 6.95
N CYS A 88 14.50 14.10 6.06
CA CYS A 88 13.80 15.37 5.87
C CYS A 88 12.62 15.51 6.85
N GLY A 89 11.97 16.69 6.88
CA GLY A 89 10.78 16.96 7.70
C GLY A 89 9.45 16.57 7.02
N GLU A 90 9.52 15.87 5.89
CA GLU A 90 8.38 15.47 5.06
C GLU A 90 8.06 13.98 5.26
N PRO A 91 6.83 13.54 4.91
CA PRO A 91 6.45 12.13 5.01
C PRO A 91 7.30 11.20 4.13
N LEU A 92 7.84 11.72 3.02
CA LEU A 92 8.71 10.98 2.09
C LEU A 92 9.88 11.87 1.64
N CYS A 93 11.07 11.34 1.77
CA CYS A 93 12.38 11.95 1.54
C CYS A 93 13.11 11.23 0.38
N CYS A 94 14.43 11.46 0.24
CA CYS A 94 15.24 10.95 -0.86
C CYS A 94 14.82 11.43 -2.26
N ARG A 95 14.06 12.54 -2.33
CA ARG A 95 13.55 13.16 -3.56
C ARG A 95 14.20 14.52 -3.80
N PRO A 96 14.08 15.09 -5.01
CA PRO A 96 14.51 16.46 -5.26
C PRO A 96 13.76 17.43 -4.33
N PRO A 97 14.41 18.54 -3.92
CA PRO A 97 13.77 19.58 -3.13
C PRO A 97 12.58 20.17 -3.90
N LYS A 98 11.45 20.34 -3.20
CA LYS A 98 10.17 20.82 -3.78
C LYS A 98 10.20 22.31 -4.09
N ASP A 99 11.00 23.08 -3.36
CA ASP A 99 11.13 24.52 -3.55
C ASP A 99 12.56 25.04 -3.33
N THR A 100 12.77 26.34 -3.56
CA THR A 100 14.08 26.99 -3.46
C THR A 100 14.62 27.06 -2.03
N ASN A 101 13.74 27.10 -1.02
CA ASN A 101 14.15 27.12 0.38
C ASN A 101 14.62 25.74 0.81
N GLU A 102 13.89 24.70 0.44
CA GLU A 102 14.28 23.30 0.65
C GLU A 102 15.57 22.98 -0.10
N ALA A 103 15.73 23.47 -1.33
CA ALA A 103 16.95 23.29 -2.10
C ALA A 103 18.17 23.93 -1.42
N PHE A 104 17.99 25.12 -0.83
CA PHE A 104 19.06 25.80 -0.10
C PHE A 104 19.44 25.09 1.20
N ILE A 105 18.47 24.52 1.91
CA ILE A 105 18.68 23.72 3.13
C ILE A 105 19.39 22.40 2.78
N GLN A 106 18.88 21.66 1.79
CA GLN A 106 19.48 20.40 1.37
C GLN A 106 20.90 20.58 0.80
N GLN A 107 21.23 21.70 0.13
CA GLN A 107 22.60 21.93 -0.35
C GLN A 107 23.62 22.21 0.76
N LYS A 108 23.17 22.67 1.94
CA LYS A 108 24.07 23.07 3.04
C LYS A 108 24.16 22.03 4.15
N ASP A 109 23.08 21.29 4.41
CA ASP A 109 22.92 20.49 5.62
C ASP A 109 22.37 19.07 5.33
N VAL A 110 22.90 18.36 4.32
CA VAL A 110 22.62 16.91 4.21
C VAL A 110 23.24 16.19 5.41
N SER A 111 22.40 15.76 6.35
CA SER A 111 22.78 14.97 7.51
C SER A 111 22.91 13.49 7.15
N ILE A 112 21.96 12.94 6.39
CA ILE A 112 21.96 11.54 5.98
C ILE A 112 21.78 11.46 4.46
N PRO A 113 22.84 11.20 3.69
CA PRO A 113 22.72 11.09 2.24
C PRO A 113 22.00 9.81 1.84
N ALA A 114 21.10 9.94 0.87
CA ALA A 114 20.41 8.83 0.21
C ALA A 114 21.41 7.93 -0.53
N GLY A 115 21.38 6.63 -0.22
CA GLY A 115 22.29 5.63 -0.76
C GLY A 115 21.87 5.21 -2.17
N LYS A 116 22.79 4.56 -2.90
CA LYS A 116 22.49 4.09 -4.25
C LYS A 116 21.35 3.08 -4.27
N TRP A 117 21.32 2.12 -3.34
CA TRP A 117 20.35 1.02 -3.35
C TRP A 117 19.20 1.22 -2.34
N GLY A 118 18.88 2.47 -2.04
CA GLY A 118 17.97 2.83 -0.95
C GLY A 118 18.71 3.26 0.32
N THR A 119 17.96 3.86 1.24
CA THR A 119 18.40 4.25 2.58
C THR A 119 17.35 3.87 3.60
N ILE A 120 17.79 3.41 4.78
CA ILE A 120 16.89 3.20 5.91
C ILE A 120 16.43 4.57 6.43
N GLY A 121 15.16 4.88 6.24
CA GLY A 121 14.58 6.18 6.60
C GLY A 121 13.16 6.35 6.03
N HIS A 122 12.73 7.59 5.86
CA HIS A 122 11.49 7.94 5.18
C HIS A 122 11.71 7.97 3.67
N CYS A 123 12.17 6.87 3.08
CA CYS A 123 12.48 6.80 1.66
C CYS A 123 11.94 5.51 1.06
N ASP A 124 11.45 5.65 -0.15
CA ASP A 124 10.98 4.54 -0.98
C ASP A 124 12.13 3.94 -1.80
N ALA A 125 11.83 2.82 -2.47
CA ALA A 125 12.81 2.07 -3.24
C ALA A 125 13.08 2.77 -4.59
N PRO A 126 14.35 3.01 -4.96
CA PRO A 126 14.65 3.48 -6.30
C PRO A 126 14.31 2.42 -7.35
N TYR A 127 13.83 2.84 -8.52
CA TYR A 127 13.40 1.90 -9.58
C TYR A 127 14.46 0.86 -9.98
N TRP A 128 15.74 1.22 -9.93
CA TRP A 128 16.82 0.31 -10.31
C TRP A 128 17.04 -0.80 -9.27
N LEU A 129 16.62 -0.62 -8.01
CA LEU A 129 16.61 -1.69 -7.01
C LEU A 129 15.59 -2.78 -7.39
N LEU A 130 14.39 -2.38 -7.81
CA LEU A 130 13.38 -3.31 -8.31
C LEU A 130 13.90 -4.05 -9.55
N GLU A 131 14.54 -3.35 -10.48
CA GLU A 131 15.09 -3.95 -11.68
C GLU A 131 16.16 -5.01 -11.34
N ASP A 132 17.08 -4.69 -10.44
CA ASP A 132 18.15 -5.61 -9.99
C ASP A 132 17.57 -6.82 -9.23
N MET A 133 16.60 -6.60 -8.34
CA MET A 133 15.88 -7.66 -7.66
C MET A 133 15.26 -8.64 -8.66
N MET A 134 14.55 -8.13 -9.67
CA MET A 134 13.90 -8.96 -10.69
C MET A 134 14.90 -9.73 -11.55
N LYS A 135 16.03 -9.11 -11.93
CA LYS A 135 17.14 -9.78 -12.63
C LYS A 135 17.74 -10.90 -11.77
N ASN A 136 17.99 -10.64 -10.50
CA ASN A 136 18.53 -11.61 -9.55
C ASN A 136 17.59 -12.81 -9.36
N ILE A 137 16.28 -12.54 -9.24
CA ILE A 137 15.25 -13.57 -9.16
C ILE A 137 15.25 -14.44 -10.41
N ALA A 138 15.23 -13.84 -11.60
CA ALA A 138 15.22 -14.56 -12.87
C ALA A 138 16.50 -15.40 -13.07
N ALA A 139 17.65 -14.94 -12.59
CA ALA A 139 18.92 -15.65 -12.69
C ALA A 139 19.00 -16.87 -11.77
N ASN A 140 18.53 -16.74 -10.52
CA ASN A 140 18.76 -17.72 -9.46
C ASN A 140 17.58 -18.67 -9.19
N HIS A 141 16.35 -18.29 -9.57
CA HIS A 141 15.13 -19.04 -9.26
C HIS A 141 14.42 -19.55 -10.51
N LYS A 142 15.12 -20.40 -11.29
CA LYS A 142 14.60 -21.02 -12.53
C LYS A 142 13.45 -22.01 -12.31
N ASP A 143 13.28 -22.47 -11.07
CA ASP A 143 12.25 -23.37 -10.59
C ASP A 143 10.96 -22.66 -10.18
N VAL A 144 10.98 -21.32 -10.10
CA VAL A 144 9.77 -20.50 -10.00
C VAL A 144 9.09 -20.51 -11.37
N ARG A 145 7.85 -20.99 -11.42
CA ARG A 145 7.10 -21.14 -12.67
C ARG A 145 6.46 -19.81 -13.07
N TYR A 146 7.03 -19.14 -14.07
CA TYR A 146 6.50 -17.89 -14.63
C TYR A 146 5.52 -18.08 -15.80
N ASN A 147 5.48 -19.26 -16.43
CA ASN A 147 5.09 -19.40 -17.84
C ASN A 147 3.84 -20.25 -18.14
N THR A 148 2.89 -20.43 -17.22
CA THR A 148 1.62 -21.08 -17.58
C THR A 148 0.52 -20.55 -16.68
N PHE A 149 -0.44 -19.83 -17.28
CA PHE A 149 -1.76 -19.44 -16.78
C PHE A 149 -1.94 -19.52 -15.26
N TYR A 150 -2.14 -18.36 -14.63
CA TYR A 150 -2.05 -18.05 -13.19
C TYR A 150 -0.64 -17.72 -12.71
N LEU A 151 -0.19 -16.53 -13.12
CA LEU A 151 0.81 -15.77 -12.39
C LEU A 151 0.29 -15.53 -10.96
N TYR A 152 0.59 -16.42 -10.00
CA TYR A 152 0.47 -16.09 -8.58
C TYR A 152 1.68 -15.27 -8.12
N ILE A 153 2.05 -14.25 -8.90
CA ILE A 153 2.72 -13.10 -8.32
C ILE A 153 1.59 -12.36 -7.61
N LYS A 154 1.40 -12.67 -6.33
CA LYS A 154 0.52 -11.87 -5.49
C LYS A 154 1.28 -10.60 -5.13
N ILE A 155 1.37 -9.65 -6.06
CA ILE A 155 1.66 -8.27 -5.67
C ILE A 155 0.45 -7.81 -4.88
N ASN A 156 0.59 -7.75 -3.56
CA ASN A 156 -0.32 -6.90 -2.81
C ASN A 156 0.00 -5.48 -3.26
N TYR A 157 -1.04 -4.78 -3.72
CA TYR A 157 -0.92 -3.46 -4.29
C TYR A 157 -0.42 -2.47 -3.24
N ASP A 158 0.85 -2.12 -3.36
CA ASP A 158 1.44 -0.86 -2.89
C ASP A 158 2.70 -0.63 -3.74
N ILE A 159 2.46 -0.12 -4.96
CA ILE A 159 3.50 0.01 -6.00
C ILE A 159 4.06 1.43 -6.01
N LEU A 160 3.21 2.41 -5.73
CA LEU A 160 3.51 3.83 -5.71
C LEU A 160 2.81 4.44 -4.50
N ASP A 161 3.51 5.34 -3.82
CA ASP A 161 2.90 6.33 -2.92
C ASP A 161 2.26 7.49 -3.71
#